data_AF-A0A2G9ZR57-F1
#
_entry.id   AF-A0A2G9ZR57-F1
#
_cell.length_a   1.000
_cell.length_b   1.000
_cell.length_c   1.000
_cell.angle_alpha   90.00
_cell.angle_beta   90.00
_cell.angle_gamma   90.00
#
_symmetry.space_group_name_H-M   'P 1'
#
loop_
_entity.id
_entity.type
_entity.pdbx_description
1 polymer ?
#
loop_
_entity_poly.entity_id
_entity_poly.type
_entity_poly.pdbx_seq_one_letter_code
_entity_poly.pdbx_strand_id
1 'polypeptide(L)'
;METARHDQSIRDYSNLEFSNLPNAFISCQNPIAEINERLDKLNVPWGLNEKTVESILRDLEESDVSDQPEYWLMMVRLTELTLICAGHYADHCEFSAAGDLLFNPRKILIHCRKQDRSILKNRHGRICDQMNTQGFPYRDFIDWFQKHAEIQIVTPPLLPYLLEHVEKSGRISTSYLDGVRKRSRQVAITIGFFCAWSLSTMEEMYHRIQMATPETRKWIEDHMCRFDKDLFDRIGFEIYRMSQNPSHRSEFLNRRKGVGTEGTQSVCN
;
A
#
# COMPACT_ATOMS: atom_id res chain seq x y z
N MET A 1 31.71 16.41 1.45
CA MET A 1 31.76 16.94 0.07
C MET A 1 30.95 16.10 -0.93
N GLU A 2 30.52 14.88 -0.58
CA GLU A 2 29.61 14.05 -1.41
C GLU A 2 28.11 14.34 -1.23
N THR A 3 27.68 14.92 -0.10
CA THR A 3 26.28 15.28 0.17
C THR A 3 25.77 16.45 -0.68
N ALA A 4 26.65 17.34 -1.15
CA ALA A 4 26.27 18.49 -1.97
C ALA A 4 25.96 18.14 -3.44
N ARG A 5 26.41 16.98 -3.94
CA ARG A 5 26.10 16.53 -5.32
C ARG A 5 24.74 15.83 -5.42
N HIS A 6 24.18 15.34 -4.31
CA HIS A 6 22.86 14.70 -4.28
C HIS A 6 21.74 15.75 -4.33
N ASP A 7 21.89 16.85 -3.59
CA ASP A 7 20.94 17.97 -3.55
C ASP A 7 20.85 18.75 -4.87
N GLN A 8 21.93 18.82 -5.66
CA GLN A 8 21.90 19.50 -6.95
C GLN A 8 21.06 18.73 -7.97
N SER A 9 21.10 17.39 -7.95
CA SER A 9 20.26 16.59 -8.86
C SER A 9 18.77 16.71 -8.50
N ILE A 10 18.44 16.88 -7.21
CA ILE A 10 17.06 16.97 -6.71
C ILE A 10 16.35 18.25 -7.17
N ARG A 11 17.07 19.37 -7.30
CA ARG A 11 16.49 20.64 -7.81
C ARG A 11 16.27 20.66 -9.32
N ASP A 12 16.99 19.82 -10.07
CA ASP A 12 16.83 19.74 -11.52
C ASP A 12 15.56 18.95 -11.92
N TYR A 13 15.03 18.08 -11.04
CA TYR A 13 13.81 17.31 -11.32
C TYR A 13 12.51 18.11 -11.20
N SER A 14 12.49 19.22 -10.45
CA SER A 14 11.28 20.03 -10.24
C SER A 14 10.96 20.98 -11.40
N ASN A 15 11.88 21.14 -12.37
CA ASN A 15 11.79 22.13 -13.45
C ASN A 15 11.59 21.52 -14.85
N LEU A 16 11.38 20.21 -14.97
CA LEU A 16 11.03 19.59 -16.24
C LEU A 16 9.55 19.83 -16.54
N GLU A 17 9.28 20.94 -17.25
CA GLU A 17 7.98 21.23 -17.84
C GLU A 17 7.52 20.06 -18.73
N PHE A 18 6.44 19.41 -18.31
CA PHE A 18 5.77 18.27 -18.99
C PHE A 18 5.05 18.65 -20.31
N SER A 19 5.38 19.78 -20.93
CA SER A 19 4.53 20.43 -21.93
C SER A 19 4.83 20.07 -23.40
N ASN A 20 5.80 19.20 -23.71
CA ASN A 20 6.12 18.87 -25.10
C ASN A 20 6.47 17.39 -25.32
N LEU A 21 5.47 16.55 -25.58
CA LEU A 21 5.68 15.24 -26.21
C LEU A 21 4.88 15.16 -27.54
N PRO A 22 5.51 14.74 -28.66
CA PRO A 22 4.88 14.76 -29.96
C PRO A 22 3.81 13.67 -30.11
N ASN A 23 2.59 14.12 -30.41
CA ASN A 23 1.48 13.29 -30.89
C ASN A 23 1.81 12.73 -32.28
N ALA A 24 2.27 11.48 -32.35
CA ALA A 24 2.00 10.59 -33.47
C ALA A 24 2.52 9.19 -33.14
N PHE A 25 1.61 8.24 -32.99
CA PHE A 25 1.61 6.91 -33.62
C PHE A 25 0.49 6.10 -32.96
N ILE A 26 -0.29 5.39 -33.78
CA ILE A 26 -1.43 4.56 -33.35
C ILE A 26 -0.91 3.52 -32.35
N SER A 27 -1.14 3.76 -31.05
CA SER A 27 -0.64 2.91 -29.98
C SER A 27 -1.72 1.91 -29.61
N CYS A 28 -1.42 0.62 -29.68
CA CYS A 28 -2.09 -0.35 -28.81
C CYS A 28 -1.86 0.19 -27.39
N GLN A 29 -2.90 0.79 -26.77
CA GLN A 29 -2.79 1.49 -25.50
C GLN A 29 -2.01 0.62 -24.51
N ASN A 30 -0.81 1.06 -24.11
CA ASN A 30 -0.06 0.37 -23.08
C ASN A 30 -0.80 0.62 -21.76
N PRO A 31 -1.49 -0.38 -21.18
CA PRO A 31 -2.32 -0.17 -20.00
C PRO A 31 -1.49 0.33 -18.81
N ILE A 32 -0.22 -0.07 -18.73
CA ILE A 32 0.69 0.41 -17.68
C ILE A 32 0.93 1.90 -17.80
N ALA A 33 1.17 2.41 -19.01
CA ALA A 33 1.42 3.83 -19.24
C ALA A 33 0.19 4.68 -18.89
N GLU A 34 -1.00 4.23 -19.30
CA GLU A 34 -2.26 4.92 -18.99
C GLU A 34 -2.53 4.97 -17.48
N ILE A 35 -2.36 3.84 -16.78
CA ILE A 35 -2.56 3.81 -15.34
C ILE A 35 -1.50 4.66 -14.62
N ASN A 36 -0.25 4.65 -15.10
CA ASN A 36 0.84 5.48 -14.54
C ASN A 36 0.53 6.98 -14.69
N GLU A 37 0.06 7.43 -15.85
CA GLU A 37 -0.37 8.81 -16.07
C GLU A 37 -1.57 9.18 -15.20
N ARG A 38 -2.51 8.26 -15.01
CA ARG A 38 -3.66 8.47 -14.12
C ARG A 38 -3.21 8.66 -12.66
N LEU A 39 -2.18 7.93 -12.22
CA LEU A 39 -1.56 8.09 -10.90
C LEU A 39 -0.86 9.46 -10.75
N ASP A 40 -0.21 9.96 -11.81
CA ASP A 40 0.45 11.29 -11.79
C ASP A 40 -0.54 12.45 -11.59
N LYS A 41 -1.79 12.25 -12.02
CA LYS A 41 -2.87 13.25 -11.91
C LYS A 41 -3.59 13.22 -10.56
N LEU A 42 -3.28 12.28 -9.68
CA LEU A 42 -3.90 12.22 -8.35
C LEU A 42 -3.36 13.33 -7.45
N ASN A 43 -4.26 13.97 -6.71
CA ASN A 43 -3.90 15.00 -5.74
C ASN A 43 -3.43 14.38 -4.41
N VAL A 44 -2.34 13.60 -4.40
CA VAL A 44 -1.87 12.89 -3.20
C VAL A 44 -1.50 13.87 -2.06
N PRO A 45 -1.97 13.66 -0.81
CA PRO A 45 -2.83 12.58 -0.33
C PRO A 45 -4.34 12.86 -0.40
N TRP A 46 -4.74 14.07 -0.78
CA TRP A 46 -6.13 14.54 -0.81
C TRP A 46 -7.00 13.81 -1.86
N GLY A 47 -8.16 13.32 -1.45
CA GLY A 47 -9.07 12.58 -2.35
C GLY A 47 -8.66 11.12 -2.62
N LEU A 48 -7.59 10.64 -1.97
CA LEU A 48 -7.31 9.22 -1.89
C LEU A 48 -8.19 8.56 -0.83
N ASN A 49 -8.66 7.37 -1.16
CA ASN A 49 -9.28 6.43 -0.23
C ASN A 49 -9.08 5.01 -0.75
N GLU A 50 -9.44 4.02 0.07
CA GLU A 50 -9.30 2.60 -0.27
C GLU A 50 -9.93 2.26 -1.63
N LYS A 51 -11.14 2.75 -1.93
CA LYS A 51 -11.84 2.45 -3.19
C LYS A 51 -11.09 2.96 -4.42
N THR A 52 -10.47 4.14 -4.32
CA THR A 52 -9.64 4.69 -5.41
C THR A 52 -8.48 3.75 -5.72
N VAL A 53 -7.75 3.30 -4.70
CA VAL A 53 -6.61 2.39 -4.88
C VAL A 53 -7.07 1.03 -5.39
N GLU A 54 -8.16 0.48 -4.85
CA GLU A 54 -8.74 -0.79 -5.31
C GLU A 54 -9.18 -0.75 -6.76
N SER A 55 -9.79 0.35 -7.20
CA SER A 55 -10.18 0.49 -8.60
C SER A 55 -8.96 0.45 -9.51
N ILE A 56 -7.88 1.14 -9.14
CA ILE A 56 -6.66 1.17 -9.93
C ILE A 56 -5.96 -0.19 -9.93
N LEU A 57 -5.91 -0.87 -8.78
CA LEU A 57 -5.38 -2.22 -8.66
C LEU A 57 -6.14 -3.21 -9.54
N ARG A 58 -7.48 -3.15 -9.53
CA ARG A 58 -8.31 -4.00 -10.39
C ARG A 58 -8.00 -3.77 -11.87
N ASP A 59 -7.94 -2.51 -12.31
CA ASP A 59 -7.62 -2.19 -13.70
C ASP A 59 -6.22 -2.71 -14.10
N LEU A 60 -5.25 -2.67 -13.17
CA LEU A 60 -3.91 -3.22 -13.38
C LEU A 60 -3.92 -4.75 -13.46
N GLU A 61 -4.65 -5.44 -12.58
CA GLU A 61 -4.78 -6.90 -12.57
C GLU A 61 -5.50 -7.43 -13.81
N GLU A 62 -6.49 -6.69 -14.32
CA GLU A 62 -7.26 -7.04 -15.53
C GLU A 62 -6.47 -6.84 -16.83
N SER A 63 -5.33 -6.13 -16.79
CA SER A 63 -4.56 -5.78 -17.99
C SER A 63 -3.68 -6.91 -18.56
N ASP A 64 -3.58 -8.06 -17.90
CA ASP A 64 -2.82 -9.27 -18.32
C ASP A 64 -1.33 -9.02 -18.69
N VAL A 65 -0.70 -8.04 -18.04
CA VAL A 65 0.72 -7.67 -18.25
C VAL A 65 1.64 -8.07 -17.10
N SER A 66 1.22 -9.04 -16.26
CA SER A 66 1.91 -9.42 -15.02
C SER A 66 3.35 -9.93 -15.21
N ASP A 67 3.69 -10.41 -16.41
CA ASP A 67 5.04 -10.84 -16.74
C ASP A 67 6.03 -9.69 -16.95
N GLN A 68 5.52 -8.48 -17.26
CA GLN A 68 6.32 -7.30 -17.56
C GLN A 68 6.93 -6.72 -16.27
N PRO A 69 8.20 -6.31 -16.27
CA PRO A 69 8.81 -5.65 -15.11
C PRO A 69 8.07 -4.39 -14.64
N GLU A 70 7.49 -3.63 -15.56
CA GLU A 70 6.76 -2.40 -15.32
C GLU A 70 5.47 -2.65 -14.53
N TYR A 71 4.83 -3.82 -14.68
CA TYR A 71 3.70 -4.23 -13.85
C TYR A 71 4.09 -4.29 -12.37
N TRP A 72 5.26 -4.85 -12.07
CA TRP A 72 5.74 -4.95 -10.70
C TRP A 72 6.14 -3.58 -10.13
N LEU A 73 6.64 -2.67 -10.97
CA LEU A 73 6.82 -1.28 -10.57
C LEU A 73 5.48 -0.58 -10.30
N MET A 74 4.42 -0.87 -11.06
CA MET A 74 3.08 -0.37 -10.76
C MET A 74 2.56 -0.89 -9.42
N MET A 75 2.77 -2.18 -9.11
CA MET A 75 2.42 -2.75 -7.80
C MET A 75 3.16 -2.06 -6.66
N VAL A 76 4.46 -1.79 -6.84
CA VAL A 76 5.28 -1.00 -5.90
C VAL A 76 4.73 0.42 -5.78
N ARG A 77 4.38 1.08 -6.88
CA ARG A 77 3.80 2.42 -6.87
C ARG A 77 2.47 2.49 -6.13
N LEU A 78 1.59 1.50 -6.31
CA LEU A 78 0.34 1.38 -5.55
C LEU A 78 0.58 1.09 -4.06
N THR A 79 1.62 0.33 -3.73
CA THR A 79 2.04 0.10 -2.34
C THR A 79 2.44 1.42 -1.68
N GLU A 80 3.24 2.25 -2.37
CA GLU A 80 3.61 3.58 -1.90
C GLU A 80 2.39 4.50 -1.72
N LEU A 81 1.49 4.53 -2.70
CA LEU A 81 0.26 5.32 -2.62
C LEU A 81 -0.58 4.94 -1.40
N THR A 82 -0.72 3.63 -1.16
CA THR A 82 -1.47 3.09 -0.02
C THR A 82 -0.80 3.45 1.31
N LEU A 83 0.54 3.39 1.38
CA LEU A 83 1.30 3.81 2.55
C LEU A 83 1.12 5.30 2.86
N ILE A 84 1.24 6.16 1.86
CA ILE A 84 1.06 7.61 2.01
C ILE A 84 -0.35 7.90 2.52
N CYS A 85 -1.37 7.26 1.94
CA CYS A 85 -2.76 7.39 2.36
C CYS A 85 -2.97 6.93 3.82
N ALA A 86 -2.44 5.77 4.19
CA ALA A 86 -2.54 5.25 5.56
C ALA A 86 -1.82 6.11 6.60
N GLY A 87 -0.62 6.61 6.27
CA GLY A 87 0.13 7.53 7.11
C GLY A 87 -0.59 8.85 7.29
N HIS A 88 -1.17 9.39 6.21
CA HIS A 88 -1.99 10.60 6.27
C HIS A 88 -3.20 10.41 7.19
N TYR A 89 -3.95 9.31 7.05
CA TYR A 89 -5.06 9.01 7.95
C TYR A 89 -4.63 8.88 9.41
N ALA A 90 -3.51 8.19 9.68
CA ALA A 90 -2.99 8.05 11.04
C ALA A 90 -2.60 9.40 11.65
N ASP A 91 -1.95 10.27 10.87
CA ASP A 91 -1.54 11.62 11.29
C ASP A 91 -2.73 12.55 11.58
N HIS A 92 -3.91 12.26 11.03
CA HIS A 92 -5.14 13.06 11.20
C HIS A 92 -6.18 12.40 12.11
N CYS A 93 -5.77 11.40 12.90
CA CYS A 93 -6.64 10.63 13.79
C CYS A 93 -7.81 9.88 13.09
N GLU A 94 -7.72 9.65 11.78
CA GLU A 94 -8.67 8.84 11.01
C GLU A 94 -8.35 7.34 11.16
N PHE A 95 -8.29 6.85 12.40
CA PHE A 95 -7.76 5.51 12.70
C PHE A 95 -8.53 4.37 12.05
N SER A 96 -9.84 4.53 11.86
CA SER A 96 -10.65 3.53 11.16
C SER A 96 -10.23 3.41 9.70
N ALA A 97 -9.97 4.53 9.02
CA ALA A 97 -9.55 4.55 7.62
C ALA A 97 -8.11 4.04 7.46
N ALA A 98 -7.19 4.43 8.35
CA ALA A 98 -5.84 3.87 8.39
C ALA A 98 -5.87 2.37 8.69
N GLY A 99 -6.70 1.95 9.64
CA GLY A 99 -6.90 0.56 10.02
C GLY A 99 -7.54 -0.28 8.92
N ASP A 100 -8.36 0.31 8.06
CA ASP A 100 -8.91 -0.36 6.89
C ASP A 100 -7.84 -0.73 5.87
N LEU A 101 -6.87 0.15 5.66
CA LEU A 101 -5.75 -0.14 4.77
C LEU A 101 -4.79 -1.18 5.35
N LEU A 102 -4.60 -1.22 6.67
CA LEU A 102 -3.56 -2.04 7.32
C LEU A 102 -4.05 -3.33 7.98
N PHE A 103 -5.19 -3.29 8.68
CA PHE A 103 -5.56 -4.32 9.66
C PHE A 103 -6.92 -4.95 9.37
N ASN A 104 -7.91 -4.18 8.94
CA ASN A 104 -9.28 -4.65 8.81
C ASN A 104 -9.47 -5.29 7.44
N PRO A 105 -9.71 -6.61 7.34
CA PRO A 105 -9.95 -7.24 6.06
C PRO A 105 -11.18 -6.65 5.40
N ARG A 106 -11.11 -6.51 4.08
CA ARG A 106 -12.18 -5.94 3.26
C ARG A 106 -13.39 -6.88 3.15
N LYS A 107 -13.15 -8.19 3.22
CA LYS A 107 -14.20 -9.22 3.17
C LYS A 107 -13.90 -10.38 4.10
N ILE A 108 -14.83 -10.63 5.03
CA ILE A 108 -14.81 -11.75 5.96
C ILE A 108 -16.12 -12.54 5.82
N LEU A 109 -16.00 -13.85 5.60
CA LEU A 109 -17.11 -14.78 5.63
C LEU A 109 -17.08 -15.59 6.93
N ILE A 110 -18.25 -15.79 7.52
CA ILE A 110 -18.43 -16.62 8.71
C ILE A 110 -19.24 -17.85 8.31
N HIS A 111 -18.65 -19.02 8.51
CA HIS A 111 -19.26 -20.31 8.22
C HIS A 111 -19.73 -20.94 9.53
N CYS A 112 -21.03 -21.13 9.69
CA CYS A 112 -21.60 -21.76 10.89
C CYS A 112 -21.90 -23.23 10.61
N ARG A 113 -21.45 -24.13 11.51
CA ARG A 113 -21.78 -25.56 11.45
C ARG A 113 -23.30 -25.72 11.42
N LYS A 114 -23.79 -26.55 10.48
CA LYS A 114 -25.21 -26.81 10.17
C LYS A 114 -25.92 -25.74 9.31
N GLN A 115 -25.24 -24.69 8.87
CA GLN A 115 -25.74 -23.78 7.84
C GLN A 115 -24.98 -24.00 6.55
N ASP A 116 -25.70 -24.21 5.44
CA ASP A 116 -25.08 -24.40 4.12
C ASP A 116 -24.56 -23.09 3.51
N ARG A 117 -24.88 -21.93 4.10
CA ARG A 117 -24.50 -20.62 3.58
C ARG A 117 -23.60 -19.88 4.56
N SER A 118 -22.54 -19.30 4.01
CA SER A 118 -21.68 -18.36 4.73
C SER A 118 -22.39 -17.01 4.94
N ILE A 119 -22.15 -16.39 6.09
CA ILE A 119 -22.65 -15.06 6.40
C ILE A 119 -21.53 -14.04 6.16
N LEU A 120 -21.81 -12.99 5.38
CA LEU A 120 -20.88 -11.87 5.20
C LEU A 120 -20.86 -11.01 6.46
N LYS A 121 -19.68 -10.86 7.08
CA LYS A 121 -19.49 -9.98 8.23
C LYS A 121 -19.46 -8.52 7.76
N ASN A 122 -20.24 -7.65 8.41
CA ASN A 122 -20.03 -6.21 8.36
C ASN A 122 -18.66 -5.87 8.98
N ARG A 123 -17.77 -5.22 8.20
CA ARG A 123 -16.37 -4.92 8.53
C ARG A 123 -16.18 -4.31 9.91
N HIS A 124 -17.02 -3.34 10.29
CA HIS A 124 -16.90 -2.60 11.56
C HIS A 124 -17.92 -3.02 12.62
N GLY A 125 -18.90 -3.84 12.26
CA GLY A 125 -19.84 -4.37 13.25
C GLY A 125 -19.17 -5.39 14.18
N ARG A 126 -19.61 -5.44 15.44
CA ARG A 126 -19.24 -6.51 16.37
C ARG A 126 -19.83 -7.82 15.90
N ILE A 127 -19.09 -8.92 16.11
CA ILE A 127 -19.56 -10.26 15.73
C ILE A 127 -20.77 -10.66 16.56
N CYS A 128 -20.77 -10.37 17.86
CA CYS A 128 -21.90 -10.66 18.75
C CYS A 128 -23.19 -10.01 18.25
N ASP A 129 -23.16 -8.75 17.85
CA ASP A 129 -24.35 -8.02 17.41
C ASP A 129 -24.91 -8.59 16.10
N GLN A 130 -24.04 -9.18 15.27
CA GLN A 130 -24.41 -9.74 13.96
C GLN A 130 -24.83 -11.21 14.01
N MET A 131 -24.30 -11.97 14.97
CA MET A 131 -24.40 -13.44 14.98
C MET A 131 -25.16 -13.97 16.20
N ASN A 132 -25.29 -13.20 17.28
CA ASN A 132 -26.03 -13.61 18.47
C ASN A 132 -27.54 -13.36 18.33
N THR A 133 -28.14 -13.86 17.25
CA THR A 133 -29.57 -13.64 16.96
C THR A 133 -30.50 -14.29 17.97
N GLN A 134 -30.01 -15.27 18.73
CA GLN A 134 -30.76 -15.96 19.78
C GLN A 134 -30.69 -15.26 21.14
N GLY A 135 -29.94 -14.16 21.26
CA GLY A 135 -29.84 -13.38 22.49
C GLY A 135 -29.15 -14.13 23.64
N PHE A 136 -28.18 -15.00 23.34
CA PHE A 136 -27.41 -15.67 24.37
C PHE A 136 -26.67 -14.66 25.25
N PRO A 137 -26.47 -14.95 26.54
CA PRO A 137 -25.51 -14.22 27.36
C PRO A 137 -24.14 -14.20 26.67
N TYR A 138 -23.38 -13.09 26.83
CA TYR A 138 -22.14 -12.87 26.08
C TYR A 138 -21.14 -14.04 26.19
N ARG A 139 -20.93 -14.59 27.39
CA ARG A 139 -20.00 -15.72 27.60
C ARG A 139 -20.45 -16.97 26.84
N ASP A 140 -21.74 -17.29 26.93
CA ASP A 140 -22.33 -18.46 26.27
C ASP A 140 -22.27 -18.32 24.75
N PHE A 141 -22.50 -17.10 24.23
CA PHE A 141 -22.32 -16.80 22.81
C PHE A 141 -20.88 -17.06 22.35
N ILE A 142 -19.87 -16.60 23.09
CA ILE A 142 -18.46 -16.81 22.73
C ILE A 142 -18.12 -18.30 22.71
N ASP A 143 -18.51 -19.04 23.75
CA ASP A 143 -18.28 -20.48 23.84
C ASP A 143 -18.96 -21.25 22.70
N TRP A 144 -20.18 -20.84 22.34
CA TRP A 144 -20.90 -21.40 21.21
C TRP A 144 -20.21 -21.06 19.88
N PHE A 145 -19.86 -19.79 19.66
CA PHE A 145 -19.30 -19.29 18.41
C PHE A 145 -17.95 -19.95 18.11
N GLN A 146 -17.06 -20.06 19.10
CA GLN A 146 -15.76 -20.73 18.94
C GLN A 146 -15.89 -22.22 18.54
N LYS A 147 -16.94 -22.91 19.01
CA LYS A 147 -17.18 -24.32 18.71
C LYS A 147 -17.88 -24.56 17.37
N HIS A 148 -18.58 -23.55 16.85
CA HIS A 148 -19.50 -23.74 15.73
C HIS A 148 -19.26 -22.82 14.53
N ALA A 149 -18.42 -21.80 14.65
CA ALA A 149 -18.13 -20.87 13.56
C ALA A 149 -16.67 -20.97 13.09
N GLU A 150 -16.48 -20.87 11.79
CA GLU A 150 -15.18 -20.70 11.15
C GLU A 150 -15.16 -19.33 10.45
N ILE A 151 -14.08 -18.58 10.66
CA ILE A 151 -13.88 -17.26 10.05
C ILE A 151 -12.93 -17.42 8.88
N GLN A 152 -13.38 -17.02 7.70
CA GLN A 152 -12.57 -16.99 6.49
C GLN A 152 -12.35 -15.54 6.04
N ILE A 153 -11.09 -15.13 5.95
CA ILE A 153 -10.71 -13.87 5.30
C ILE A 153 -10.66 -14.13 3.79
N VAL A 154 -11.60 -13.54 3.04
CA VAL A 154 -11.67 -13.67 1.58
C VAL A 154 -10.87 -12.59 0.90
N THR A 155 -10.91 -11.37 1.45
CA THR A 155 -10.18 -10.23 0.90
C THR A 155 -9.43 -9.56 2.06
N PRO A 156 -8.09 -9.69 2.12
CA PRO A 156 -7.28 -9.13 3.21
C PRO A 156 -7.23 -7.60 3.13
N PRO A 157 -6.72 -6.88 4.15
CA PRO A 157 -6.52 -5.44 4.07
C PRO A 157 -5.60 -5.09 2.89
N LEU A 158 -5.77 -3.89 2.31
CA LEU A 158 -5.18 -3.55 1.02
C LEU A 158 -3.64 -3.49 1.05
N LEU A 159 -3.04 -2.88 2.08
CA LEU A 159 -1.59 -2.77 2.17
C LEU A 159 -0.90 -4.13 2.38
N PRO A 160 -1.36 -5.00 3.31
CA PRO A 160 -0.89 -6.39 3.39
C PRO A 160 -1.02 -7.16 2.08
N TYR A 161 -2.14 -6.99 1.35
CA TYR A 161 -2.33 -7.63 0.05
C TYR A 161 -1.25 -7.25 -0.94
N LEU A 162 -1.03 -5.94 -1.12
CA LEU A 162 -0.04 -5.40 -2.05
C LEU A 162 1.36 -5.85 -1.67
N LEU A 163 1.72 -5.72 -0.39
CA LEU A 163 3.02 -6.12 0.14
C LEU A 163 3.29 -7.61 -0.09
N GLU A 164 2.33 -8.48 0.21
CA GLU A 164 2.46 -9.91 -0.01
C GLU A 164 2.69 -10.26 -1.49
N HIS A 165 2.01 -9.58 -2.41
CA HIS A 165 2.19 -9.79 -3.85
C HIS A 165 3.56 -9.34 -4.32
N VAL A 166 4.02 -8.15 -3.93
CA VAL A 166 5.36 -7.66 -4.32
C VAL A 166 6.47 -8.53 -3.72
N GLU A 167 6.31 -9.02 -2.48
CA GLU A 167 7.27 -9.92 -1.83
C GLU A 167 7.33 -11.28 -2.52
N LYS A 168 6.18 -11.94 -2.72
CA LYS A 168 6.11 -13.27 -3.33
C LYS A 168 6.57 -13.28 -4.78
N SER A 169 6.51 -12.15 -5.47
CA SER A 169 7.02 -12.03 -6.84
C SER A 169 8.51 -12.38 -6.95
N GLY A 170 9.29 -12.17 -5.88
CA GLY A 170 10.75 -12.26 -5.91
C GLY A 170 11.42 -11.25 -6.85
N ARG A 171 10.66 -10.30 -7.43
CA ARG A 171 11.14 -9.34 -8.43
C ARG A 171 11.53 -8.00 -7.83
N ILE A 172 11.12 -7.70 -6.61
CA ILE A 172 11.34 -6.40 -5.97
C ILE A 172 12.55 -6.43 -5.03
N SER A 173 13.30 -5.33 -4.97
CA SER A 173 14.50 -5.21 -4.14
C SER A 173 14.18 -5.33 -2.65
N THR A 174 15.02 -6.06 -1.91
CA THR A 174 14.83 -6.29 -0.47
C THR A 174 14.89 -4.98 0.33
N SER A 175 15.74 -4.03 -0.09
CA SER A 175 15.85 -2.71 0.54
C SER A 175 14.55 -1.93 0.47
N TYR A 176 13.85 -1.98 -0.67
CA TYR A 176 12.53 -1.37 -0.81
C TYR A 176 11.51 -2.04 0.12
N LEU A 177 11.45 -3.38 0.11
CA LEU A 177 10.51 -4.15 0.94
C LEU A 177 10.71 -3.87 2.44
N ASP A 178 11.95 -3.79 2.91
CA ASP A 178 12.26 -3.41 4.29
C ASP A 178 11.81 -1.99 4.62
N GLY A 179 11.94 -1.06 3.67
CA GLY A 179 11.42 0.29 3.78
C GLY A 179 9.89 0.35 3.90
N VAL A 180 9.17 -0.48 3.13
CA VAL A 180 7.71 -0.61 3.21
C VAL A 180 7.28 -1.18 4.56
N ARG A 181 7.93 -2.24 5.05
CA ARG A 181 7.62 -2.83 6.37
C ARG A 181 7.86 -1.84 7.51
N LYS A 182 8.98 -1.10 7.46
CA LYS A 182 9.29 -0.07 8.46
C LYS A 182 8.21 1.01 8.50
N ARG A 183 7.78 1.51 7.35
CA ARG A 183 6.74 2.54 7.26
C ARG A 183 5.36 2.01 7.64
N SER A 184 5.01 0.78 7.25
CA SER A 184 3.77 0.11 7.71
C SER A 184 3.72 0.00 9.23
N ARG A 185 4.86 -0.36 9.85
CA ARG A 185 4.99 -0.39 11.31
C ARG A 185 4.90 1.00 11.92
N GLN A 186 5.45 2.03 11.28
CA GLN A 186 5.33 3.41 11.75
C GLN A 186 3.86 3.83 11.82
N VAL A 187 3.04 3.55 10.80
CA VAL A 187 1.59 3.81 10.83
C VAL A 187 0.94 3.15 12.06
N ALA A 188 1.24 1.88 12.31
CA ALA A 188 0.73 1.16 13.48
C ALA A 188 1.14 1.81 14.81
N ILE A 189 2.40 2.24 14.92
CA ILE A 189 2.93 2.92 16.10
C ILE A 189 2.24 4.27 16.29
N THR A 190 2.07 5.07 15.24
CA THR A 190 1.37 6.36 15.28
C THR A 190 -0.07 6.21 15.78
N ILE A 191 -0.81 5.23 15.25
CA ILE A 191 -2.18 4.93 15.71
C ILE A 191 -2.17 4.55 17.20
N GLY A 192 -1.30 3.63 17.60
CA GLY A 192 -1.20 3.18 18.99
C GLY A 192 -0.83 4.31 19.95
N PHE A 193 0.09 5.18 19.53
CA PHE A 193 0.52 6.36 20.26
C PHE A 193 -0.64 7.32 20.52
N PHE A 194 -1.38 7.72 19.47
CA PHE A 194 -2.50 8.64 19.61
C PHE A 194 -3.68 8.04 20.39
N CYS A 195 -3.96 6.75 20.20
CA CYS A 195 -4.95 6.03 21.01
C CYS A 195 -4.56 5.98 22.48
N ALA A 196 -3.29 5.68 22.81
CA ALA A 196 -2.81 5.68 24.19
C ALA A 196 -2.88 7.07 24.82
N TRP A 197 -2.72 8.12 24.01
CA TRP A 197 -2.89 9.49 24.44
C TRP A 197 -4.36 9.94 24.52
N SER A 198 -5.33 9.06 24.23
CA SER A 198 -6.76 9.38 24.21
C SER A 198 -7.08 10.57 23.29
N LEU A 199 -6.46 10.59 22.12
CA LEU A 199 -6.85 11.45 21.00
C LEU A 199 -7.76 10.65 20.09
N SER A 200 -8.98 11.12 19.89
CA SER A 200 -9.99 10.42 19.09
C SER A 200 -10.38 11.18 17.83
N THR A 201 -10.11 12.49 17.80
CA THR A 201 -10.37 13.33 16.64
C THR A 201 -9.20 14.25 16.31
N MET A 202 -9.18 14.73 15.07
CA MET A 202 -8.21 15.71 14.58
C MET A 202 -8.28 17.00 15.41
N GLU A 203 -9.48 17.50 15.71
CA GLU A 203 -9.69 18.75 16.46
C GLU A 203 -9.09 18.67 17.88
N GLU A 204 -9.31 17.54 18.56
CA GLU A 204 -8.71 17.28 19.88
C GLU A 204 -7.18 17.30 19.80
N MET A 205 -6.61 16.65 18.78
CA MET A 205 -5.17 16.62 18.55
C MET A 205 -4.62 18.03 18.33
N TYR A 206 -5.22 18.83 17.44
CA TYR A 206 -4.78 20.20 17.17
C TYR A 206 -4.84 21.07 18.43
N HIS A 207 -5.93 21.01 19.18
CA HIS A 207 -6.07 21.77 20.42
C HIS A 207 -4.97 21.41 21.43
N ARG A 208 -4.70 20.10 21.62
CA ARG A 208 -3.63 19.67 22.53
C ARG A 208 -2.25 20.07 22.05
N ILE A 209 -1.95 19.97 20.75
CA ILE A 209 -0.68 20.42 20.17
C ILE A 209 -0.47 21.93 20.37
N GLN A 210 -1.53 22.74 20.20
CA GLN A 210 -1.43 24.19 20.42
C GLN A 210 -1.08 24.54 21.87
N MET A 211 -1.64 23.81 22.84
CA MET A 211 -1.37 24.02 24.27
C MET A 211 -0.09 23.33 24.76
N ALA A 212 0.51 22.45 23.96
CA ALA A 212 1.69 21.69 24.32
C ALA A 212 2.98 22.54 24.35
N THR A 213 3.93 22.16 25.22
CA THR A 213 5.28 22.76 25.22
C THR A 213 6.05 22.40 23.94
N PRO A 214 7.11 23.15 23.58
CA PRO A 214 7.94 22.82 22.41
C PRO A 214 8.49 21.39 22.41
N GLU A 215 8.88 20.87 23.59
CA GLU A 215 9.40 19.51 23.75
C GLU A 215 8.30 18.47 23.48
N THR A 216 7.10 18.72 24.00
CA THR A 216 5.94 17.84 23.78
C THR A 216 5.51 17.86 22.32
N ARG A 217 5.51 19.04 21.67
CA ARG A 217 5.24 19.15 20.24
C ARG A 217 6.23 18.34 19.43
N LYS A 218 7.53 18.54 19.65
CA LYS A 218 8.58 17.76 18.97
C LYS A 218 8.39 16.25 19.18
N TRP A 219 8.10 15.84 20.41
CA TRP A 219 7.83 14.44 20.71
C TRP A 219 6.65 13.87 19.92
N ILE A 220 5.57 14.64 19.73
CA ILE A 220 4.44 14.24 18.87
C ILE A 220 4.88 14.14 17.42
N GLU A 221 5.59 15.14 16.91
CA GLU A 221 6.09 15.17 15.54
C GLU A 221 6.98 13.97 15.21
N ASP A 222 7.81 13.54 16.18
CA ASP A 222 8.68 12.37 16.06
C ASP A 222 7.88 11.04 15.95
N HIS A 223 6.59 11.04 16.34
CA HIS A 223 5.70 9.88 16.23
C HIS A 223 4.76 9.94 15.02
N MET A 224 4.73 11.05 14.28
CA MET A 224 3.93 11.16 13.06
C MET A 224 4.57 10.36 11.91
N CYS A 225 3.76 9.99 10.92
CA CYS A 225 4.22 9.32 9.71
C CYS A 225 4.93 10.29 8.77
N ARG A 226 4.27 11.42 8.42
CA ARG A 226 4.78 12.47 7.52
C ARG A 226 5.43 11.92 6.25
N PHE A 227 4.85 10.87 5.65
CA PHE A 227 5.36 10.30 4.42
C PHE A 227 5.18 11.30 3.27
N ASP A 228 6.27 11.59 2.57
CA ASP A 228 6.26 12.36 1.33
C ASP A 228 5.94 11.48 0.11
N LYS A 229 5.85 12.13 -1.05
CA LYS A 229 5.56 11.50 -2.33
C LYS A 229 6.80 11.19 -3.17
N ASP A 230 8.00 11.45 -2.67
CA ASP A 230 9.22 11.42 -3.49
C ASP A 230 9.47 10.02 -4.04
N LEU A 231 9.27 8.99 -3.20
CA LEU A 231 9.42 7.60 -3.65
C LEU A 231 8.34 7.20 -4.66
N PHE A 232 7.10 7.62 -4.42
CA PHE A 232 5.97 7.39 -5.34
C PHE A 232 6.21 8.03 -6.73
N ASP A 233 6.66 9.28 -6.76
CA ASP A 233 6.97 10.02 -7.99
C ASP A 233 8.16 9.39 -8.71
N ARG A 234 9.20 9.00 -7.95
CA ARG A 234 10.40 8.36 -8.49
C ARG A 234 10.11 7.01 -9.14
N ILE A 235 9.22 6.20 -8.57
CA ILE A 235 8.78 4.94 -9.19
C ILE A 235 8.00 5.22 -10.48
N GLY A 236 7.14 6.24 -10.49
CA GLY A 236 6.42 6.68 -11.70
C GLY A 236 7.38 7.07 -12.84
N PHE A 237 8.45 7.78 -12.51
CA PHE A 237 9.49 8.14 -13.48
C PHE A 237 10.28 6.92 -13.97
N GLU A 238 10.58 5.96 -13.10
CA GLU A 238 11.26 4.72 -13.48
C GLU A 238 10.43 3.89 -14.47
N ILE A 239 9.10 3.86 -14.31
CA ILE A 239 8.19 3.23 -15.28
C ILE A 239 8.27 3.92 -16.64
N TYR A 240 8.24 5.26 -16.66
CA TYR A 240 8.40 6.02 -17.89
C TYR A 240 9.75 5.70 -18.56
N ARG A 241 10.85 5.69 -17.81
CA ARG A 241 12.18 5.37 -18.36
C ARG A 241 12.26 3.97 -18.95
N MET A 242 11.66 2.98 -18.30
CA MET A 242 11.62 1.61 -18.82
C MET A 242 10.82 1.53 -20.14
N SER A 243 9.72 2.30 -20.25
CA SER A 243 8.94 2.37 -21.49
C SER A 243 9.72 2.97 -22.67
N GLN A 244 10.64 3.91 -22.40
CA GLN A 244 11.45 4.59 -23.42
C GLN A 244 12.76 3.86 -23.73
N ASN A 245 13.28 3.07 -22.78
CA ASN A 245 14.55 2.37 -22.92
C ASN A 245 14.46 0.96 -22.32
N PRO A 246 14.26 -0.10 -23.14
CA PRO A 246 14.17 -1.48 -22.68
C PRO A 246 15.44 -2.02 -21.98
N SER A 247 16.58 -1.34 -22.17
CA SER A 247 17.84 -1.69 -21.49
C SER A 247 17.96 -1.05 -20.11
N HIS A 248 17.10 -0.08 -19.78
CA HIS A 248 17.05 0.52 -18.45
C HIS A 248 16.69 -0.53 -17.39
N ARG A 249 17.25 -0.36 -16.20
CA ARG A 249 17.03 -1.26 -15.06
C ARG A 249 16.73 -0.43 -13.84
N SER A 250 15.51 -0.58 -13.34
CA SER A 250 15.11 0.10 -12.12
C SER A 250 15.78 -0.49 -10.88
N GLU A 251 16.17 0.37 -9.95
CA GLU A 251 16.72 -0.04 -8.67
C GLU A 251 15.70 -0.71 -7.74
N PHE A 252 14.41 -0.53 -8.01
CA PHE A 252 13.32 -1.19 -7.27
C PHE A 252 13.16 -2.65 -7.68
N LEU A 253 13.77 -3.06 -8.79
CA LEU A 253 13.74 -4.42 -9.29
C LEU A 253 15.02 -5.17 -8.92
N ASN A 254 14.87 -6.44 -8.58
CA ASN A 254 16.00 -7.35 -8.42
C ASN A 254 16.72 -7.54 -9.75
N ARG A 255 18.06 -7.59 -9.68
CA ARG A 255 18.85 -8.04 -10.83
C ARG A 255 18.49 -9.50 -11.10
N ARG A 256 17.96 -9.80 -12.29
CA ARG A 256 17.82 -11.19 -12.74
C ARG A 256 19.19 -11.86 -12.57
N LYS A 257 19.26 -12.92 -11.76
CA LYS A 257 20.40 -13.84 -11.84
C LYS A 257 20.37 -14.35 -13.28
N GLY A 258 21.38 -13.99 -14.08
CA GLY A 258 21.51 -14.54 -15.43
C GLY A 258 21.38 -16.05 -15.31
N VAL A 259 20.46 -16.64 -16.08
CA VAL A 259 20.42 -18.09 -16.27
C VAL A 259 21.82 -18.44 -16.75
N GLY A 260 22.60 -19.10 -15.90
CA GLY A 260 23.88 -19.63 -16.29
C GLY A 260 23.62 -20.53 -17.48
N THR A 261 24.18 -20.18 -18.63
CA THR A 261 24.43 -21.13 -19.70
C THR A 261 25.43 -22.16 -19.14
N GLU A 262 24.92 -23.16 -18.43
CA GLU A 262 25.70 -24.36 -18.15
C GLU A 262 25.93 -25.06 -19.48
N GLY A 263 27.19 -25.02 -19.90
CA GLY A 263 27.65 -25.61 -21.14
C GLY A 263 27.33 -27.10 -21.17
N THR A 264 26.57 -27.50 -22.18
CA THR A 264 26.47 -28.89 -22.61
C THR A 264 27.85 -29.27 -23.17
N GLN A 265 28.72 -29.84 -22.33
CA GLN A 265 29.89 -30.56 -22.82
C GLN A 265 29.41 -31.82 -23.54
N SER A 266 29.47 -31.77 -24.87
CA SER A 266 29.36 -32.92 -25.77
C SER A 266 30.50 -33.88 -25.46
N VAL A 267 30.19 -35.00 -24.81
CA VAL A 267 31.05 -36.19 -24.80
C VAL A 267 30.71 -36.98 -26.05
N CYS A 268 31.56 -36.86 -27.08
CA CYS A 268 31.59 -37.81 -28.18
C CYS A 268 32.25 -39.09 -27.68
N ASN A 269 31.53 -40.21 -27.81
CA ASN A 269 32.12 -41.55 -27.95
C ASN A 269 31.92 -42.01 -29.39
#